data_AF-A0A7M2C2B6-F1
#
_entry.id   AF-A0A7M2C2B6-F1
#
_cell.length_a   1.000
_cell.length_b   1.000
_cell.length_c   1.000
_cell.angle_alpha   90.00
_cell.angle_beta   90.00
_cell.angle_gamma   90.00
#
_symmetry.space_group_name_H-M   'P 1'
#
loop_
_entity.id
_entity.type
_entity.pdbx_description
1 polymer ?
#
loop_
_entity_poly.entity_id
_entity_poly.type
_entity_poly.pdbx_seq_one_letter_code
_entity_poly.pdbx_strand_id
1 'polypeptide(L)'
;MKIESWLFGAGVFFFIPVTIIYGFLTEWSEWVGILGILLVGGLAGMIGAYLGFTGRRIGMRPEDRPDAEIHEGAGEQGHFSPWSWWPLVLGLACAGGFLGLAIGFWVTYVAGGLAIVALIGWVFEYSRGDHAH
;
A
#
# COMPACT_ATOMS: atom_id res chain seq x y z
N MET A 1 3.82 -17.75 0.94
CA MET A 1 4.20 -16.77 -0.11
C MET A 1 4.00 -17.22 -1.55
N LYS A 2 4.03 -18.53 -1.90
CA LYS A 2 3.84 -18.94 -3.30
C LYS A 2 2.45 -18.56 -3.81
N ILE A 3 1.41 -18.76 -2.99
CA ILE A 3 0.02 -18.49 -3.37
C ILE A 3 -0.22 -16.99 -3.53
N GLU A 4 0.29 -16.19 -2.60
CA GLU A 4 0.14 -14.74 -2.56
C GLU A 4 0.86 -14.08 -3.74
N SER A 5 2.03 -14.59 -4.11
CA SER A 5 2.76 -14.14 -5.31
C SER A 5 1.99 -14.43 -6.59
N TRP A 6 1.36 -15.62 -6.68
CA TRP A 6 0.53 -16.00 -7.81
C TRP A 6 -0.78 -15.21 -7.87
N LEU A 7 -1.38 -14.91 -6.73
CA LEU A 7 -2.61 -14.13 -6.65
C LEU A 7 -2.45 -12.76 -7.34
N PHE A 8 -1.39 -12.03 -7.00
CA PHE A 8 -1.11 -10.73 -7.62
C PHE A 8 -0.45 -10.87 -9.01
N GLY A 9 0.47 -11.82 -9.17
CA GLY A 9 1.17 -12.05 -10.44
C GLY A 9 0.25 -12.49 -11.58
N ALA A 10 -0.83 -13.23 -11.27
CA ALA A 10 -1.87 -13.59 -12.23
C ALA A 10 -2.54 -12.36 -12.87
N GLY A 11 -2.58 -11.23 -12.15
CA GLY A 11 -3.08 -9.96 -12.67
C GLY A 11 -2.34 -9.52 -13.94
N VAL A 12 -1.04 -9.78 -14.06
CA VAL A 12 -0.28 -9.45 -15.29
C VAL A 12 -0.82 -10.24 -16.49
N PHE A 13 -1.06 -11.53 -16.30
CA PHE A 13 -1.59 -12.42 -17.33
C PHE A 13 -3.05 -12.13 -17.68
N PHE A 14 -3.76 -11.38 -16.84
CA PHE A 14 -5.11 -10.92 -17.12
C PHE A 14 -5.11 -9.54 -17.77
N PHE A 15 -4.45 -8.55 -17.16
CA PHE A 15 -4.51 -7.16 -17.58
C PHE A 15 -3.77 -6.91 -18.90
N ILE A 16 -2.66 -7.62 -19.21
CA ILE A 16 -1.96 -7.42 -20.49
C ILE A 16 -2.84 -7.84 -21.68
N PRO A 17 -3.43 -9.06 -21.72
CA PRO A 17 -4.37 -9.41 -22.78
C PRO A 17 -5.56 -8.48 -22.84
N VAL A 18 -6.10 -8.07 -21.70
CA VAL A 18 -7.22 -7.11 -21.65
C VAL A 18 -6.83 -5.77 -22.26
N THR A 19 -5.64 -5.23 -22.00
CA THR A 19 -5.15 -4.01 -22.67
C THR A 19 -5.13 -4.19 -24.18
N ILE A 20 -4.62 -5.34 -24.67
CA ILE A 20 -4.55 -5.59 -26.12
C ILE A 20 -5.94 -5.64 -26.74
N ILE A 21 -6.86 -6.40 -26.14
CA ILE A 21 -8.26 -6.49 -26.59
C ILE A 21 -8.91 -5.10 -26.56
N TYR A 22 -8.74 -4.36 -25.47
CA TYR A 22 -9.27 -3.02 -25.29
C TYR A 22 -8.72 -2.04 -26.34
N GLY A 23 -7.42 -2.10 -26.61
CA GLY A 23 -6.76 -1.31 -27.65
C GLY A 23 -7.38 -1.57 -29.03
N PHE A 24 -7.63 -2.83 -29.38
CA PHE A 24 -8.32 -3.16 -30.64
C PHE A 24 -9.77 -2.66 -30.67
N LEU A 25 -10.53 -2.83 -29.58
CA LEU A 25 -11.92 -2.38 -29.49
C LEU A 25 -12.08 -0.85 -29.57
N THR A 26 -11.05 -0.11 -29.17
CA THR A 26 -11.02 1.36 -29.18
C THR A 26 -10.23 1.93 -30.36
N GLU A 27 -9.81 1.10 -31.32
CA GLU A 27 -8.95 1.50 -32.44
C GLU A 27 -7.67 2.25 -31.98
N TRP A 28 -7.17 1.91 -30.80
CA TRP A 28 -6.01 2.55 -30.16
C TRP A 28 -6.16 4.07 -29.95
N SER A 29 -7.40 4.58 -29.92
CA SER A 29 -7.68 6.01 -29.79
C SER A 29 -7.83 6.47 -28.33
N GLU A 30 -8.18 5.56 -27.42
CA GLU A 30 -8.49 5.91 -26.02
C GLU A 30 -7.32 5.66 -25.06
N TRP A 31 -6.47 6.67 -24.90
CA TRP A 31 -5.25 6.58 -24.10
C TRP A 31 -5.48 6.40 -22.60
N VAL A 32 -6.55 6.99 -22.04
CA VAL A 32 -6.81 6.94 -20.59
C VAL A 32 -7.07 5.50 -20.13
N GLY A 33 -7.94 4.78 -20.84
CA GLY A 33 -8.23 3.37 -20.55
C GLY A 33 -7.01 2.46 -20.78
N ILE A 34 -6.33 2.60 -21.91
CA ILE A 34 -5.14 1.79 -22.26
C ILE A 34 -4.06 1.92 -21.18
N LEU A 35 -3.72 3.15 -20.81
CA LEU A 35 -2.70 3.41 -19.79
C LEU A 35 -3.16 2.95 -18.41
N GLY A 36 -4.43 3.19 -18.04
CA GLY A 36 -4.98 2.75 -16.76
C GLY A 36 -4.86 1.24 -16.56
N ILE A 37 -5.28 0.45 -17.56
CA ILE A 37 -5.21 -1.02 -17.49
C ILE A 37 -3.75 -1.49 -17.42
N LEU A 38 -2.85 -0.88 -18.20
CA LEU A 38 -1.41 -1.22 -18.15
C LEU A 38 -0.78 -0.89 -16.80
N LEU A 39 -1.10 0.26 -16.20
CA LEU A 39 -0.57 0.66 -14.89
C LEU A 39 -1.06 -0.26 -13.78
N VAL A 40 -2.33 -0.69 -13.82
CA VAL A 40 -2.86 -1.68 -12.88
C VAL A 40 -2.20 -3.05 -13.08
N GLY A 41 -1.97 -3.46 -14.33
CA GLY A 41 -1.18 -4.66 -14.64
C GLY A 41 0.25 -4.58 -14.11
N GLY A 42 0.91 -3.43 -14.28
CA GLY A 42 2.25 -3.16 -13.76
C GLY A 42 2.29 -3.19 -12.23
N LEU A 43 1.31 -2.59 -11.55
CA LEU A 43 1.17 -2.62 -10.10
C LEU A 43 1.00 -4.06 -9.59
N ALA A 44 0.12 -4.85 -10.21
CA ALA A 44 -0.09 -6.26 -9.87
C ALA A 44 1.21 -7.07 -10.05
N GLY A 45 1.93 -6.84 -11.15
CA GLY A 45 3.23 -7.43 -11.42
C GLY A 45 4.29 -7.05 -10.38
N MET A 46 4.35 -5.77 -9.98
CA MET A 46 5.29 -5.29 -8.96
C MET A 46 5.05 -5.95 -7.61
N ILE A 47 3.79 -6.07 -7.19
CA ILE A 47 3.41 -6.75 -5.94
C ILE A 47 3.77 -8.24 -6.03
N GLY A 48 3.35 -8.93 -7.09
CA GLY A 48 3.62 -10.36 -7.28
C GLY A 48 5.12 -10.67 -7.34
N ALA A 49 5.91 -9.83 -8.01
CA ALA A 49 7.37 -9.98 -8.09
C ALA A 49 8.04 -9.78 -6.73
N TYR A 50 7.64 -8.75 -5.97
CA TYR A 50 8.19 -8.49 -4.63
C TYR A 50 7.89 -9.64 -3.66
N LEU A 51 6.64 -10.13 -3.63
CA LEU A 51 6.26 -11.27 -2.80
C LEU A 51 6.98 -12.55 -3.24
N GLY A 52 7.14 -12.77 -4.55
CA GLY A 52 7.82 -13.94 -5.09
C GLY A 52 9.31 -13.96 -4.74
N PHE A 53 9.97 -12.81 -4.84
CA PHE A 53 11.35 -12.63 -4.41
C PHE A 53 11.51 -12.88 -2.90
N THR A 54 10.63 -12.29 -2.10
CA THR A 54 10.64 -12.40 -0.64
C THR A 54 10.39 -13.84 -0.19
N GLY A 55 9.41 -14.53 -0.78
CA GLY A 55 9.08 -15.92 -0.49
C GLY A 55 10.23 -16.88 -0.78
N ARG A 56 10.99 -16.66 -1.87
CA ARG A 56 12.19 -17.45 -2.17
C ARG A 56 13.32 -17.23 -1.16
N ARG A 57 13.40 -16.03 -0.56
CA ARG A 57 14.46 -15.68 0.40
C ARG A 57 14.19 -16.20 1.81
N ILE A 58 12.93 -16.15 2.25
CA ILE A 58 12.54 -16.47 3.65
C ILE A 58 12.22 -17.96 3.84
N GLY A 59 11.77 -18.67 2.79
CA GLY A 59 11.36 -20.07 2.88
C GLY A 59 9.89 -20.24 3.29
N MET A 60 9.48 -21.49 3.55
CA MET A 60 8.10 -21.81 3.95
C MET A 60 7.86 -21.44 5.41
N ARG A 61 6.75 -20.75 5.66
CA ARG A 61 6.30 -20.35 7.00
C ARG A 61 5.24 -21.34 7.52
N PRO A 62 4.95 -21.36 8.83
CA PRO A 62 3.85 -22.15 9.36
C PRO A 62 2.50 -21.85 8.67
N GLU A 63 2.23 -20.59 8.33
CA GLU A 63 1.01 -20.17 7.60
C GLU A 63 0.89 -20.74 6.17
N ASP A 64 1.99 -21.19 5.56
CA ASP A 64 2.01 -21.79 4.23
C ASP A 64 1.78 -23.32 4.26
N ARG A 65 1.78 -23.95 5.45
CA ARG A 65 1.79 -25.40 5.63
C ARG A 65 0.44 -25.91 6.16
N PRO A 66 -0.18 -26.90 5.49
CA PRO A 66 -1.46 -27.48 5.95
C PRO A 66 -1.31 -28.34 7.21
N ASP A 67 -0.08 -28.76 7.52
CA ASP A 67 0.29 -29.62 8.65
C ASP A 67 0.95 -28.85 9.80
N ALA A 68 0.92 -27.50 9.77
CA ALA A 68 1.53 -26.68 10.81
C ALA A 68 0.78 -26.78 12.14
N GLU A 69 1.54 -26.87 13.24
CA GLU A 69 0.98 -26.86 14.59
C GLU A 69 0.95 -25.45 15.20
N ILE A 70 0.02 -25.21 16.13
CA ILE A 70 -0.20 -23.89 16.76
C ILE A 70 1.08 -23.36 17.43
N HIS A 71 1.87 -24.24 18.04
CA HIS A 71 3.06 -23.85 18.79
C HIS A 71 4.19 -23.33 17.89
N GLU A 72 4.16 -23.64 16.58
CA GLU A 72 5.13 -23.11 15.60
C GLU A 72 5.01 -21.59 15.41
N GLY A 73 3.87 -20.99 15.80
CA GLY A 73 3.61 -19.55 15.77
C GLY A 73 3.73 -18.83 17.12
N ALA A 74 4.23 -19.50 18.18
CA ALA A 74 4.22 -18.98 19.55
C ALA A 74 5.26 -17.86 19.84
N GLY A 75 6.03 -17.45 18.84
CA GLY A 75 6.98 -16.34 18.98
C GLY A 75 6.30 -14.97 19.11
N GLU A 76 7.07 -13.96 19.50
CA GLU A 76 6.59 -12.57 19.50
C GLU A 76 6.31 -12.10 18.06
N GLN A 77 5.11 -11.58 17.83
CA GLN A 77 4.65 -11.11 16.51
C GLN A 77 5.27 -9.77 16.10
N GLY A 78 5.78 -9.01 17.07
CA GLY A 78 6.34 -7.67 16.88
C GLY A 78 5.63 -6.61 17.71
N HIS A 79 5.91 -5.35 17.41
CA HIS A 79 5.34 -4.20 18.11
C HIS A 79 4.05 -3.71 17.41
N PHE A 80 3.01 -3.47 18.20
CA PHE A 80 1.77 -2.84 17.75
C PHE A 80 1.47 -1.62 18.62
N SER A 81 1.08 -0.53 17.95
CA SER A 81 0.57 0.67 18.62
C SER A 81 -0.71 0.33 19.40
N PRO A 82 -0.74 0.50 20.74
CA PRO A 82 -1.97 0.26 21.51
C PRO A 82 -3.02 1.35 21.25
N TRP A 83 -2.58 2.57 20.92
CA TRP A 83 -3.40 3.70 20.50
C TRP A 83 -2.51 4.75 19.81
N SER A 84 -3.09 5.52 18.90
CA SER A 84 -2.45 6.69 18.29
C SER A 84 -3.50 7.67 17.79
N TRP A 85 -3.34 8.96 18.13
CA TRP A 85 -4.20 10.03 17.59
C TRP A 85 -3.68 10.59 16.26
N TRP A 86 -2.42 10.33 15.91
CA TRP A 86 -1.80 10.88 14.71
C TRP A 86 -2.47 10.48 13.38
N PRO A 87 -2.97 9.23 13.19
CA PRO A 87 -3.72 8.88 11.98
C PRO A 87 -4.95 9.78 11.78
N LEU A 88 -5.66 10.13 12.87
CA LEU A 88 -6.83 11.01 12.80
C LEU A 88 -6.43 12.43 12.39
N VAL A 89 -5.39 12.97 13.02
CA VAL A 89 -4.89 14.33 12.70
C VAL A 89 -4.41 14.40 11.25
N LEU A 90 -3.69 13.38 10.77
CA LEU A 90 -3.25 13.30 9.38
C LEU A 90 -4.44 13.18 8.43
N GLY A 91 -5.43 12.34 8.75
CA GLY A 91 -6.64 12.20 7.96
C GLY A 91 -7.41 13.51 7.83
N LEU A 92 -7.56 14.26 8.93
CA LEU A 92 -8.17 15.59 8.94
C LEU A 92 -7.35 16.61 8.13
N ALA A 93 -6.02 16.54 8.20
CA ALA A 93 -5.15 17.40 7.40
C ALA A 93 -5.30 17.10 5.90
N CYS A 94 -5.33 15.84 5.49
CA CYS A 94 -5.59 15.46 4.09
C CYS A 94 -6.98 15.90 3.63
N ALA A 95 -8.01 15.70 4.45
CA ALA A 95 -9.37 16.15 4.16
C ALA A 95 -9.44 17.68 4.02
N GLY A 96 -8.78 18.42 4.91
CA GLY A 96 -8.64 19.88 4.82
C GLY A 96 -7.89 20.34 3.57
N GLY A 97 -6.86 19.59 3.15
CA GLY A 97 -6.13 19.85 1.92
C GLY A 97 -7.04 19.79 0.69
N PHE A 98 -7.91 18.77 0.64
CA PHE A 98 -8.92 18.63 -0.41
C PHE A 98 -10.02 19.69 -0.30
N LEU A 99 -10.46 20.04 0.91
CA LEU A 99 -11.42 21.12 1.15
C LEU A 99 -10.91 22.47 0.59
N GLY A 100 -9.60 22.70 0.63
CA GLY A 100 -8.99 23.90 0.05
C GLY A 100 -9.21 24.03 -1.47
N LEU A 101 -9.43 22.93 -2.20
CA LEU A 101 -9.80 23.01 -3.62
C LEU A 101 -11.20 23.60 -3.83
N ALA A 102 -12.10 23.44 -2.85
CA ALA A 102 -13.47 23.94 -2.92
C ALA A 102 -13.63 25.36 -2.35
N ILE A 103 -12.93 25.68 -1.24
CA ILE A 103 -13.06 26.97 -0.55
C ILE A 103 -12.01 27.98 -1.03
N GLY A 104 -10.78 27.54 -1.25
CA GLY A 104 -9.66 28.40 -1.63
C GLY A 104 -8.30 27.83 -1.19
N PHE A 105 -7.29 28.00 -2.05
CA PHE A 105 -5.96 27.40 -1.90
C PHE A 105 -5.23 27.74 -0.59
N TRP A 106 -5.59 28.84 0.08
CA TRP A 106 -4.99 29.20 1.37
C TRP A 106 -5.23 28.13 2.45
N VAL A 107 -6.37 27.43 2.40
CA VAL A 107 -6.70 26.31 3.31
C VAL A 107 -5.74 25.14 3.06
N THR A 108 -5.39 24.87 1.80
CA THR A 108 -4.45 23.80 1.43
C THR A 108 -3.06 24.04 2.02
N TYR A 109 -2.59 25.28 2.10
CA TYR A 109 -1.30 25.58 2.73
C TYR A 109 -1.30 25.31 4.24
N VAL A 110 -2.37 25.71 4.93
CA VAL A 110 -2.54 25.44 6.37
C VAL A 110 -2.63 23.93 6.63
N ALA A 111 -3.45 23.24 5.84
CA ALA A 111 -3.62 21.80 5.90
C ALA A 111 -2.33 21.04 5.58
N GLY A 112 -1.54 21.53 4.62
CA GLY A 112 -0.22 20.97 4.29
C GLY A 112 0.75 21.09 5.46
N GLY A 113 0.79 22.25 6.14
CA GLY A 113 1.57 22.42 7.36
C GLY A 113 1.15 21.44 8.46
N LEU A 114 -0.16 21.28 8.68
CA LEU A 114 -0.69 20.31 9.64
C LEU A 114 -0.35 18.86 9.26
N ALA A 115 -0.42 18.51 7.97
CA ALA A 115 -0.09 17.18 7.48
C ALA A 115 1.39 16.84 7.73
N ILE A 116 2.31 17.80 7.53
CA ILE A 116 3.73 17.63 7.84
C ILE A 116 3.93 17.35 9.32
N VAL A 117 3.32 18.16 10.20
CA VAL A 117 3.41 17.97 11.65
C VAL A 117 2.83 16.61 12.06
N ALA A 118 1.69 16.22 11.49
CA ALA A 118 1.05 14.95 11.78
C ALA A 118 1.86 13.75 11.30
N LEU A 119 2.49 13.84 10.11
CA LEU A 119 3.38 12.80 9.59
C LEU A 119 4.62 12.63 10.47
N ILE A 120 5.27 13.73 10.85
CA ILE A 120 6.41 13.70 11.77
C ILE A 120 5.99 13.08 13.10
N GLY A 121 4.88 13.54 13.67
CA GLY A 121 4.34 13.02 14.92
C GLY A 121 4.05 11.52 14.86
N TRP A 122 3.43 11.05 13.77
CA TRP A 122 3.09 9.63 13.59
C TRP A 122 4.33 8.76 13.42
N VAL A 123 5.27 9.16 12.54
CA VAL A 123 6.48 8.38 12.25
C VAL A 123 7.39 8.30 13.46
N PHE A 124 7.52 9.38 14.23
CA PHE A 124 8.38 9.41 15.41
C PHE A 124 7.68 9.02 16.71
N GLU A 125 6.38 8.68 16.69
CA GLU A 125 5.57 8.48 17.90
C GLU A 125 6.23 7.56 18.94
N TYR A 126 6.79 6.43 18.48
CA TYR A 126 7.48 5.43 19.30
C TYR A 126 9.01 5.53 19.23
N SER A 127 9.53 6.47 18.44
CA SER A 127 10.96 6.76 18.29
C SER A 127 11.38 8.01 19.06
N ARG A 128 10.54 8.48 19.99
CA ARG A 128 10.84 9.61 20.89
C ARG A 128 11.82 9.25 22.01
N GLY A 129 12.19 7.97 22.10
CA GLY A 129 13.04 7.41 23.12
C GLY A 129 12.32 7.34 24.46
N ASP A 130 12.58 6.30 25.24
CA ASP A 130 12.55 6.38 26.71
C ASP A 130 13.52 7.46 27.25
N HIS A 131 13.69 8.62 26.60
CA HIS A 131 14.90 9.46 26.65
C HIS A 131 14.58 10.96 26.79
N ALA A 132 13.97 11.31 27.92
CA ALA A 132 14.14 12.66 28.47
C ALA A 132 15.03 12.66 29.74
N HIS A 133 15.15 11.54 30.46
CA HIS A 133 15.95 11.41 31.69
C HIS A 133 16.44 9.98 31.89
#